data_AF-A0AAD3W4J8-F1
#
_entry.id   AF-A0AAD3W4J8-F1
#
_cell.length_a   1.000
_cell.length_b   1.000
_cell.length_c   1.000
_cell.angle_alpha   90.00
_cell.angle_beta   90.00
_cell.angle_gamma   90.00
#
_symmetry.space_group_name_H-M   'P 1'
#
loop_
_entity.id
_entity.type
_entity.pdbx_description
1 polymer ?
#
loop_
_entity_poly.entity_id
_entity_poly.type
_entity_poly.pdbx_seq_one_letter_code
_entity_poly.pdbx_strand_id
1 'polypeptide(L)' 'GSIGDMIKNANYTGITYEFWRSCDAVANKDEWRLWGLPNCGKGEPGQVAHVGHGSAPARFRGVKVGVGKWQ' A
#
# COMPACT_ATOMS: atom_id res chain seq x y z
N GLY A 1 4.26 -19.70 -3.33
CA GLY A 1 3.63 -19.54 -2.00
C GLY A 1 2.16 -19.83 -2.11
N SER A 2 1.49 -20.06 -0.99
CA SER A 2 0.03 -20.24 -0.90
C SER A 2 -0.58 -19.14 -0.03
N ILE A 3 -1.84 -18.80 -0.28
CA ILE A 3 -2.59 -17.85 0.56
C ILE A 3 -2.93 -18.53 1.89
N GLY A 4 -2.71 -17.82 2.99
CA GLY A 4 -3.07 -18.27 4.34
C GLY A 4 -4.36 -17.63 4.83
N ASP A 5 -4.57 -17.64 6.14
CA ASP A 5 -5.77 -17.10 6.78
C ASP A 5 -5.90 -15.57 6.58
N MET A 6 -7.14 -15.09 6.64
CA MET A 6 -7.41 -13.66 6.64
C MET A 6 -6.91 -13.00 7.92
N ILE A 7 -6.22 -11.87 7.77
CA ILE A 7 -5.72 -11.07 8.89
C ILE A 7 -6.52 -9.77 9.03
N LYS A 8 -6.71 -9.32 10.28
CA LYS A 8 -7.38 -8.05 10.61
C LYS A 8 -6.34 -6.97 10.89
N ASN A 9 -6.63 -5.72 10.49
CA ASN A 9 -5.81 -4.54 10.80
C ASN A 9 -4.34 -4.68 10.36
N ALA A 10 -4.11 -5.22 9.16
CA ALA A 10 -2.77 -5.34 8.61
C ALA A 10 -2.15 -3.96 8.36
N ASN A 11 -0.92 -3.78 8.81
CA ASN A 11 -0.20 -2.52 8.64
C ASN A 11 1.32 -2.77 8.52
N TYR A 12 2.03 -1.82 7.93
CA TYR A 12 3.46 -1.91 7.66
C TYR A 12 4.15 -0.56 7.86
N THR A 13 5.49 -0.57 7.97
CA THR A 13 6.30 0.65 8.06
C THR A 13 7.69 0.46 7.47
N GLY A 14 8.37 1.56 7.16
CA GLY A 14 9.74 1.58 6.66
C GLY A 14 10.16 2.97 6.22
N ILE A 15 11.46 3.15 5.97
CA ILE A 15 11.97 4.37 5.35
C ILE A 15 11.65 4.30 3.85
N THR A 16 11.06 5.36 3.30
CA THR A 16 10.51 5.39 1.93
C THR A 16 11.47 4.83 0.89
N TYR A 17 12.73 5.28 0.86
CA TYR A 17 13.68 4.83 -0.17
C TYR A 17 14.05 3.34 -0.01
N GLU A 18 14.11 2.83 1.22
CA GLU A 18 14.42 1.42 1.50
C GLU A 18 13.25 0.53 1.10
N PHE A 19 12.03 0.96 1.45
CA PHE A 19 10.80 0.27 1.07
C PHE A 19 10.71 0.14 -0.44
N TRP A 20 10.83 1.24 -1.19
CA TRP A 20 10.74 1.18 -2.66
C TRP A 20 11.90 0.42 -3.31
N ARG A 21 13.11 0.48 -2.75
CA ARG A 21 14.25 -0.34 -3.22
C ARG A 21 14.03 -1.84 -3.01
N SER A 22 13.16 -2.23 -2.07
CA SER A 22 12.83 -3.63 -1.80
C SER A 22 11.80 -4.22 -2.77
N CYS A 23 11.25 -3.42 -3.68
CA CYS A 23 10.33 -3.88 -4.72
C CYS A 23 11.08 -4.71 -5.76
N ASP A 24 10.77 -6.00 -5.84
CA ASP A 24 11.47 -6.93 -6.75
C ASP A 24 10.56 -7.54 -7.83
N ALA A 25 9.27 -7.22 -7.82
CA ALA A 25 8.33 -7.61 -8.87
C ALA A 25 7.11 -6.70 -8.91
N VAL A 26 6.60 -6.44 -10.12
CA VAL A 26 5.31 -5.79 -10.38
C VAL A 26 4.54 -6.65 -11.36
N ALA A 27 3.25 -6.85 -11.12
CA ALA A 27 2.38 -7.60 -12.02
C ALA A 27 2.27 -6.92 -13.39
N ASN A 28 1.86 -7.69 -14.39
CA ASN A 28 1.75 -7.20 -15.75
C ASN A 28 0.54 -6.25 -15.92
N LYS A 29 0.37 -5.73 -17.14
CA LYS A 29 -0.73 -4.82 -17.49
C LYS A 29 -2.14 -5.39 -17.29
N ASP A 30 -2.30 -6.72 -17.27
CA ASP A 30 -3.61 -7.38 -17.18
C ASP A 30 -4.19 -7.24 -15.77
N GLU A 31 -3.30 -7.13 -14.77
CA GLU A 31 -3.62 -6.90 -13.36
C GLU A 31 -3.65 -5.41 -12.98
N TRP A 32 -3.35 -4.51 -13.92
CA TRP A 32 -3.41 -3.07 -13.67
C TRP A 32 -4.87 -2.60 -13.56
N ARG A 33 -5.14 -1.78 -12.55
CA ARG A 33 -6.45 -1.17 -12.32
C ARG A 33 -6.30 0.29 -11.90
N LEU A 34 -7.28 1.11 -12.27
CA LEU A 34 -7.44 2.46 -11.73
C LEU A 34 -8.24 2.38 -10.43
N TRP A 35 -7.60 2.73 -9.32
CA TRP A 35 -8.23 2.80 -7.99
C TRP A 35 -8.53 4.26 -7.67
N GLY A 36 -9.68 4.55 -7.06
CA GLY A 36 -10.05 5.93 -6.74
C GLY A 36 -10.68 6.06 -5.37
N LEU A 37 -10.47 7.22 -4.74
CA LEU A 37 -11.14 7.61 -3.49
C LEU A 37 -11.67 9.04 -3.64
N PRO A 38 -12.93 9.31 -3.28
CA PRO A 38 -13.53 10.64 -3.47
C PRO A 38 -13.10 11.67 -2.43
N ASN A 39 -12.49 11.23 -1.34
CA ASN A 39 -12.26 12.01 -0.13
C ASN A 39 -10.82 11.89 0.38
N CYS A 40 -9.83 11.82 -0.52
CA CYS A 40 -8.44 11.77 -0.10
C CYS A 40 -8.03 13.09 0.56
N GLY A 41 -7.67 13.00 1.84
CA GLY A 41 -7.22 14.13 2.64
C GLY A 41 -5.71 14.32 2.60
N LYS A 42 -5.24 15.56 2.60
CA LYS A 42 -3.83 15.94 2.79
C LYS A 42 -3.73 17.17 3.70
N GLY A 43 -2.66 17.23 4.48
CA GLY A 43 -2.10 18.48 5.01
C GLY A 43 -2.72 19.05 6.28
N GLU A 44 -2.06 20.13 6.71
CA GLU A 44 -2.44 21.04 7.79
C GLU A 44 -2.13 22.47 7.30
N PRO A 45 -3.14 23.29 6.91
CA PRO A 45 -4.57 23.03 7.04
C PRO A 45 -5.08 21.91 6.11
N GLY A 46 -6.11 21.19 6.58
CA GLY A 46 -6.66 20.03 5.89
C GLY A 46 -7.30 20.37 4.55
N GLN A 47 -6.97 19.59 3.52
CA GLN A 47 -7.50 19.69 2.16
C GLN A 47 -8.03 18.33 1.72
N VAL A 48 -9.15 18.30 0.99
CA VAL A 48 -9.81 17.08 0.52
C VAL A 48 -10.02 17.15 -0.98
N ALA A 49 -9.73 16.05 -1.70
CA ALA A 49 -9.94 15.97 -3.14
C ALA A 49 -10.31 14.54 -3.59
N HIS A 50 -10.92 14.47 -4.78
CA HIS A 50 -11.05 13.24 -5.54
C HIS A 50 -9.69 12.88 -6.16
N VAL A 51 -9.22 11.66 -5.94
CA VAL A 51 -7.94 11.17 -6.48
C VAL A 51 -8.11 9.81 -7.13
N GLY A 52 -7.30 9.57 -8.17
CA GLY A 52 -7.16 8.27 -8.84
C GLY A 52 -5.69 7.82 -8.84
N HIS A 53 -5.47 6.53 -8.60
CA HIS A 53 -4.16 5.88 -8.60
C HIS A 53 -4.21 4.63 -9.47
N GLY A 54 -3.51 4.67 -10.59
CA GLY A 54 -3.25 3.47 -11.39
C GLY A 54 -2.25 2.58 -10.66
N SER A 55 -2.64 1.35 -10.32
CA SER A 55 -1.76 0.43 -9.61
C SER A 55 -1.99 -1.02 -10.00
N ALA A 56 -0.92 -1.79 -9.93
CA ALA A 56 -0.91 -3.24 -10.08
C ALA A 56 -0.31 -3.87 -8.82
N PRO A 57 -0.63 -5.14 -8.51
CA PRO A 57 0.03 -5.87 -7.44
C PRO A 57 1.55 -5.83 -7.56
N ALA A 58 2.25 -5.58 -6.46
CA ALA A 58 3.71 -5.52 -6.41
C ALA A 58 4.23 -6.29 -5.19
N ARG A 59 5.44 -6.85 -5.31
CA ARG A 59 6.10 -7.61 -4.24
C ARG A 59 7.24 -6.81 -3.65
N PHE A 60 7.22 -6.66 -2.33
CA PHE A 60 8.24 -5.98 -1.54
C PHE A 60 8.88 -6.97 -0.56
N ARG A 61 10.21 -6.93 -0.43
CA ARG A 61 11.00 -7.84 0.42
C ARG A 61 11.35 -7.20 1.75
N GLY A 62 11.34 -7.98 2.83
CA GLY A 62 11.85 -7.52 4.13
C GLY A 62 11.06 -6.35 4.75
N VAL A 63 9.79 -6.17 4.35
CA VAL A 63 8.92 -5.12 4.90
C VAL A 63 8.51 -5.49 6.32
N LYS A 64 8.70 -4.56 7.26
CA LYS A 64 8.23 -4.72 8.64
C LYS A 64 6.70 -4.58 8.67
N VAL A 65 6.03 -5.63 9.12
CA VAL A 65 4.56 -5.69 9.28
C VAL A 65 4.17 -5.78 10.76
N GLY A 66 2.93 -5.40 11.09
CA GLY A 66 2.37 -5.51 12.44
C GLY A 66 2.92 -4.48 13.42
N VAL A 67 2.99 -3.21 13.01
CA VAL A 67 3.50 -2.12 13.88
C VAL A 67 2.38 -1.34 14.57
N GLY A 68 2.56 -1.02 15.85
CA GLY A 68 1.51 -0.38 16.66
C GLY A 68 0.66 -1.39 17.43
N LYS A 69 0.03 -0.93 18.50
CA LYS A 69 -0.89 -1.74 19.31
C LYS A 69 -2.31 -1.48 18.82
N TRP A 70 -2.88 -2.46 18.15
CA TRP A 70 -4.32 -2.47 17.85
C TRP A 70 -5.02 -3.18 19.02
N GLN A 71 -5.87 -2.45 19.76
CA GLN A 71 -6.76 -3.04 20.77
C GLN A 71 -7.90 -3.82 20.10
#